data_AF-A0AAW0SXN9-F1
#
_entry.id   AF-A0AAW0SXN9-F1
#
_cell.length_a   1.000
_cell.length_b   1.000
_cell.length_c   1.000
_cell.angle_alpha   90.00
_cell.angle_beta   90.00
_cell.angle_gamma   90.00
#
_symmetry.space_group_name_H-M   'P 1'
#
loop_
_entity.id
_entity.type
_entity.pdbx_description
1 polymer ?
#
loop_
_entity_poly.entity_id
_entity_poly.type
_entity_poly.pdbx_seq_one_letter_code
_entity_poly.pdbx_strand_id
1 'polypeptide(L)'
;MTLNVESPRVYTSQGVPISVTGIAQVKVQGQYEEMLLAACEQFLGKTEHEVQQVALETLEGHQRAIMGSMSVEEIYKDRKKFNQNVFEVASSDLINMGITVLSYTLKDIHDDEGYLDALGMARTAEVKRDARIGEAEANKDSQIKEALAEEERMAAKYVNDTEIAKAQRDFELKKATYDMEVQAKKAEAELAYDLQAAKTRQKIKEEQMQIKVVERAQEILIQEQEIQRRQKELEATIKQPADSEKFKLEKLAEAARNKALLEAEAEAESIRVKGEAEALAVEAKARAEANTMVQKAAALQEYKEAAMLEMYLSTLPKVAAEVAAPLSQAKKVTMVSSGSSEVGASKLTGEVMDIITRVPAMVKTMTGVDVSKALGERVPPPRSLYLERVVSDMKREQIF
;
A
#
# COMPACT_ATOMS: atom_id res chain seq x y z
N MET A 1 82.94 -43.58 82.90
CA MET A 1 82.96 -44.54 81.76
C MET A 1 81.70 -44.34 80.94
N THR A 2 81.79 -44.51 79.62
CA THR A 2 80.63 -44.46 78.71
C THR A 2 80.34 -45.89 78.25
N LEU A 3 79.10 -46.32 78.44
CA LEU A 3 78.64 -47.67 78.14
C LEU A 3 77.63 -47.61 76.99
N ASN A 4 77.85 -48.42 75.96
CA ASN A 4 76.88 -48.63 74.89
C ASN A 4 76.03 -49.84 75.25
N VAL A 5 74.75 -49.60 75.55
CA VAL A 5 73.80 -50.60 76.03
C VAL A 5 72.98 -51.08 74.85
N GLU A 6 73.32 -52.25 74.32
CA GLU A 6 72.62 -52.85 73.19
C GLU A 6 71.67 -53.95 73.68
N SER A 7 70.38 -53.83 73.39
CA SER A 7 69.39 -54.86 73.69
C SER A 7 68.78 -55.34 72.38
N PRO A 8 69.36 -56.38 71.75
CA PRO A 8 68.83 -56.91 70.50
C PRO A 8 67.56 -57.71 70.75
N ARG A 9 66.60 -57.57 69.81
CA ARG A 9 65.40 -58.41 69.66
C ARG A 9 64.63 -58.64 70.97
N VAL A 10 64.16 -57.56 71.57
CA VAL A 10 63.33 -57.59 72.78
C VAL A 10 61.87 -57.39 72.40
N TYR A 11 60.99 -58.24 72.93
CA TYR A 11 59.55 -58.12 72.73
C TYR A 11 58.97 -57.04 73.65
N THR A 12 58.26 -56.09 73.06
CA THR A 12 57.49 -55.07 73.79
C THR A 12 56.20 -55.67 74.40
N SER A 13 55.46 -54.86 75.16
CA SER A 13 54.19 -55.29 75.78
C SER A 13 53.14 -55.79 74.78
N GLN A 14 53.24 -55.38 73.51
CA GLN A 14 52.38 -55.80 72.41
C GLN A 14 52.95 -56.94 71.56
N GLY A 15 54.11 -57.49 71.94
CA GLY A 15 54.73 -58.62 71.24
C GLY A 15 55.47 -58.25 69.95
N VAL A 16 55.77 -56.96 69.73
CA VAL A 16 56.61 -56.53 68.59
C VAL A 16 58.08 -56.61 69.01
N PRO A 17 58.94 -57.34 68.28
CA PRO A 17 60.36 -57.41 68.56
C PRO A 17 61.06 -56.12 68.09
N ILE A 18 61.76 -55.44 68.98
CA ILE A 18 62.56 -54.26 68.65
C ILE A 18 63.97 -54.40 69.21
N SER A 19 64.93 -53.77 68.54
CA SER A 19 66.32 -53.67 68.94
C SER A 19 66.61 -52.23 69.34
N VAL A 20 67.13 -52.03 70.55
CA VAL A 20 67.38 -50.68 71.08
C VAL A 20 68.84 -50.53 71.47
N THR A 21 69.41 -49.39 71.09
CA THR A 21 70.76 -48.98 71.52
C THR A 21 70.65 -47.74 72.40
N GLY A 22 71.10 -47.85 73.64
CA GLY A 22 71.25 -46.75 74.59
C GLY A 22 72.70 -46.38 74.80
N ILE A 23 72.96 -45.13 75.21
CA ILE A 23 74.26 -44.69 75.72
C ILE A 23 74.06 -44.27 77.17
N ALA A 24 74.81 -44.88 78.07
CA ALA A 24 74.85 -44.52 79.49
C ALA A 24 76.21 -43.95 79.85
N GLN A 25 76.23 -42.88 80.64
CA GLN A 25 77.43 -42.40 81.30
C GLN A 25 77.34 -42.76 82.76
N VAL A 26 78.33 -43.52 83.26
CA VAL A 26 78.38 -43.92 84.67
C VAL A 26 79.72 -43.56 85.29
N LYS A 27 79.71 -43.35 86.61
CA LYS A 27 80.90 -43.09 87.41
C LYS A 27 80.84 -43.89 88.70
N VAL A 28 82.00 -44.31 89.21
CA VAL A 28 82.10 -44.79 90.59
C VAL A 28 82.01 -43.58 91.51
N GLN A 29 81.16 -43.65 92.53
CA GLN A 29 80.92 -42.52 93.41
C GLN A 29 81.92 -42.52 94.57
N GLY A 30 82.75 -41.48 94.63
CA GLY A 30 83.76 -41.31 95.69
C GLY A 30 83.38 -40.31 96.78
N GLN A 31 82.23 -39.64 96.67
CA GLN A 31 81.81 -38.61 97.63
C GLN A 31 81.18 -39.19 98.91
N TYR A 32 80.55 -40.36 98.81
CA TYR A 32 79.89 -41.03 99.92
C TYR A 32 80.69 -42.26 100.31
N GLU A 33 81.09 -42.35 101.58
CA GLU A 33 81.92 -43.44 102.08
C GLU A 33 81.25 -44.81 101.91
N GLU A 34 79.94 -44.91 102.17
CA GLU A 34 79.16 -46.14 102.01
C GLU A 34 79.19 -46.68 100.57
N MET A 35 78.97 -45.81 99.58
CA MET A 35 79.01 -46.20 98.16
C MET A 35 80.42 -46.58 97.71
N LEU A 36 81.43 -45.87 98.22
CA LEU A 36 82.82 -46.16 97.90
C LEU A 36 83.25 -47.52 98.49
N LEU A 37 82.82 -47.86 99.70
CA LEU A 37 83.07 -49.15 100.32
C LEU A 37 82.38 -50.28 99.55
N ALA A 38 81.13 -50.11 99.15
CA ALA A 38 80.40 -51.09 98.34
C ALA A 38 81.07 -51.32 96.96
N ALA A 39 81.52 -50.25 96.30
CA ALA A 39 82.29 -50.37 95.06
C ALA A 39 83.64 -51.07 95.29
N CYS A 40 84.35 -50.76 96.38
CA CYS A 40 85.59 -51.46 96.72
C CYS A 40 85.34 -52.95 96.99
N GLU A 41 84.33 -53.31 97.76
CA GLU A 41 84.00 -54.71 98.04
C GLU A 41 83.68 -55.49 96.74
N GLN A 42 82.93 -54.87 95.83
CA GLN A 42 82.47 -55.51 94.60
C GLN A 42 83.52 -55.57 93.47
N PHE A 43 84.42 -54.58 93.42
CA PHE A 43 85.33 -54.38 92.29
C PHE A 43 86.83 -54.40 92.64
N LEU A 44 87.23 -54.50 93.91
CA LEU A 44 88.64 -54.61 94.28
C LEU A 44 89.25 -55.89 93.67
N GLY A 45 90.31 -55.73 92.88
CA GLY A 45 90.97 -56.82 92.16
C GLY A 45 90.41 -57.11 90.76
N LYS A 46 89.32 -56.46 90.34
CA LYS A 46 88.81 -56.52 88.97
C LYS A 46 89.46 -55.47 88.08
N THR A 47 89.54 -55.78 86.80
CA THR A 47 89.99 -54.86 85.74
C THR A 47 88.89 -53.86 85.39
N GLU A 48 89.26 -52.72 84.78
CA GLU A 48 88.27 -51.72 84.34
C GLU A 48 87.23 -52.31 83.36
N HIS A 49 87.65 -53.23 82.49
CA HIS A 49 86.75 -53.92 81.56
C HIS A 49 85.69 -54.76 82.29
N GLU A 50 86.08 -55.49 83.34
CA GLU A 50 85.14 -56.27 84.15
C GLU A 50 84.15 -55.37 84.90
N VAL A 51 84.58 -54.21 85.39
CA VAL A 51 83.68 -53.22 86.01
C VAL A 51 82.69 -52.67 84.98
N GLN A 52 83.18 -52.34 83.78
CA GLN A 52 82.33 -51.89 82.67
C GLN A 52 81.32 -52.96 82.26
N GLN A 53 81.73 -54.22 82.19
CA GLN A 53 80.85 -55.33 81.82
C GLN A 53 79.73 -55.54 82.85
N VAL A 54 80.03 -55.52 84.15
CA VAL A 54 79.00 -55.64 85.20
C VAL A 54 77.99 -54.51 85.10
N ALA A 55 78.47 -53.26 84.96
CA ALA A 55 77.59 -52.11 84.82
C ALA A 55 76.74 -52.16 83.53
N LEU A 56 77.31 -52.68 82.43
CA LEU A 56 76.63 -52.87 81.16
C LEU A 56 75.53 -53.92 81.26
N GLU A 57 75.80 -55.10 81.85
CA GLU A 57 74.83 -56.18 82.03
C GLU A 57 73.64 -55.73 82.90
N THR A 58 73.88 -54.97 83.97
CA THR A 58 72.81 -54.40 84.80
C THR A 58 71.95 -53.41 84.02
N LEU A 59 72.57 -52.48 83.28
CA LEU A 59 71.84 -51.51 82.45
C LEU A 59 71.06 -52.19 81.34
N GLU A 60 71.63 -53.20 80.69
CA GLU A 60 70.93 -53.99 79.67
C GLU A 60 69.71 -54.70 80.26
N GLY A 61 69.85 -55.33 81.43
CA GLY A 61 68.74 -55.98 82.13
C GLY A 61 67.56 -55.04 82.39
N HIS A 62 67.84 -53.84 82.91
CA HIS A 62 66.82 -52.82 83.16
C HIS A 62 66.24 -52.24 81.86
N GLN A 63 67.08 -51.98 80.85
CA GLN A 63 66.62 -51.54 79.53
C GLN A 63 65.63 -52.55 78.94
N ARG A 64 65.96 -53.84 78.96
CA ARG A 64 65.08 -54.94 78.50
C ARG A 64 63.78 -55.01 79.29
N ALA A 65 63.83 -54.84 80.62
CA ALA A 65 62.64 -54.86 81.47
C ALA A 65 61.68 -53.71 81.13
N ILE A 66 62.21 -52.48 80.96
CA ILE A 66 61.39 -51.33 80.57
C ILE A 66 60.81 -51.53 79.18
N MET A 67 61.60 -52.01 78.22
CA MET A 67 61.12 -52.34 76.87
C MET A 67 59.96 -53.34 76.88
N GLY A 68 59.99 -54.36 77.74
CA GLY A 68 58.89 -55.33 77.88
C GLY A 68 57.60 -54.74 78.48
N SER A 69 57.71 -53.66 79.26
CA SER A 69 56.56 -53.01 79.90
C SER A 69 55.87 -51.93 79.04
N MET A 70 56.57 -51.38 78.04
CA MET A 70 56.10 -50.27 77.20
C MET A 70 55.71 -50.76 75.80
N SER A 71 54.85 -50.02 75.10
CA SER A 71 54.55 -50.28 73.68
C SER A 71 55.61 -49.64 72.77
N VAL A 72 55.71 -50.12 71.52
CA VAL A 72 56.64 -49.55 70.52
C VAL A 72 56.36 -48.07 70.28
N GLU A 73 55.09 -47.67 70.22
CA GLU A 73 54.70 -46.28 70.00
C GLU A 73 55.07 -45.38 71.17
N GLU A 74 54.97 -45.87 72.41
CA GLU A 74 55.39 -45.08 73.57
C GLU A 74 56.91 -44.85 73.57
N ILE A 75 57.70 -45.89 73.27
CA ILE A 75 59.16 -45.79 73.18
C ILE A 75 59.56 -44.86 72.02
N TYR A 76 58.86 -44.94 70.88
CA TYR A 76 59.17 -44.15 69.69
C TYR A 76 58.72 -42.68 69.81
N LYS A 77 57.51 -42.42 70.32
CA LYS A 77 56.93 -41.07 70.42
C LYS A 77 57.45 -40.32 71.65
N ASP A 78 57.64 -41.00 72.77
CA ASP A 78 58.05 -40.39 74.04
C ASP A 78 59.37 -40.97 74.56
N ARG A 79 60.43 -40.66 73.83
CA ARG A 79 61.81 -41.08 74.16
C ARG A 79 62.27 -40.56 75.52
N LYS A 80 61.72 -39.44 75.98
CA LYS A 80 62.07 -38.86 77.29
C LYS A 80 61.53 -39.73 78.43
N LYS A 81 60.28 -40.15 78.33
CA LYS A 81 59.66 -41.06 79.31
C LYS A 81 60.42 -42.38 79.39
N PHE A 82 60.78 -42.96 78.25
CA PHE A 82 61.60 -44.18 78.21
C PHE A 82 62.97 -43.97 78.88
N ASN A 83 63.69 -42.90 78.53
CA ASN A 83 65.00 -42.60 79.13
C ASN A 83 64.92 -42.42 80.65
N GLN A 84 63.88 -41.73 81.12
CA GLN A 84 63.67 -41.49 82.55
C GLN A 84 63.43 -42.81 83.30
N ASN A 85 62.57 -43.68 82.76
CA ASN A 85 62.25 -44.97 83.39
C ASN A 85 63.49 -45.87 83.49
N VAL A 86 64.29 -45.98 82.42
CA VAL A 86 65.53 -46.78 82.44
C VAL A 86 66.53 -46.17 83.42
N PHE A 87 66.66 -44.85 83.44
CA PHE A 87 67.55 -44.15 84.36
C PHE A 87 67.17 -44.38 85.83
N GLU A 88 65.89 -44.27 86.19
CA GLU A 88 65.44 -44.42 87.58
C GLU A 88 65.66 -45.83 88.12
N VAL A 89 65.22 -46.85 87.35
CA VAL A 89 65.34 -48.25 87.78
C VAL A 89 66.81 -48.68 87.84
N ALA A 90 67.61 -48.33 86.82
CA ALA A 90 69.03 -48.68 86.81
C ALA A 90 69.83 -47.93 87.88
N SER A 91 69.47 -46.68 88.19
CA SER A 91 70.14 -45.91 89.25
C SER A 91 69.95 -46.56 90.61
N SER A 92 68.74 -47.04 90.94
CA SER A 92 68.48 -47.68 92.23
C SER A 92 69.33 -48.94 92.46
N ASP A 93 69.62 -49.69 91.40
CA ASP A 93 70.36 -50.95 91.47
C ASP A 93 71.89 -50.71 91.44
N LEU A 94 72.36 -49.82 90.57
CA LEU A 94 73.77 -49.46 90.48
C LEU A 94 74.29 -48.75 91.72
N ILE A 95 73.44 -48.03 92.45
CA ILE A 95 73.81 -47.41 93.73
C ILE A 95 74.27 -48.46 94.76
N ASN A 96 73.63 -49.63 94.81
CA ASN A 96 74.02 -50.72 95.72
C ASN A 96 75.40 -51.30 95.38
N MET A 97 75.85 -51.15 94.12
CA MET A 97 77.21 -51.51 93.67
C MET A 97 78.20 -50.34 93.78
N GLY A 98 77.78 -49.18 94.30
CA GLY A 98 78.63 -47.98 94.40
C GLY A 98 78.84 -47.25 93.07
N ILE A 99 78.04 -47.53 92.05
CA ILE A 99 78.05 -46.88 90.73
C ILE A 99 76.90 -45.88 90.65
N THR A 100 77.17 -44.67 90.17
CA THR A 100 76.15 -43.67 89.87
C THR A 100 76.01 -43.47 88.37
N VAL A 101 74.78 -43.56 87.87
CA VAL A 101 74.43 -43.18 86.51
C VAL A 101 74.36 -41.65 86.43
N LEU A 102 75.13 -41.05 85.54
CA LEU A 102 75.11 -39.60 85.28
C LEU A 102 74.03 -39.23 84.28
N SER A 103 73.90 -40.04 83.22
CA SER A 103 72.91 -39.83 82.18
C SER A 103 72.67 -41.13 81.42
N TYR A 104 71.45 -41.26 80.88
CA TYR A 104 71.08 -42.30 79.93
C TYR A 104 70.36 -41.64 78.77
N THR A 105 70.72 -42.02 77.53
CA THR A 105 70.08 -41.51 76.32
C THR A 105 69.92 -42.61 75.31
N LEU A 106 68.67 -42.85 74.90
CA LEU A 106 68.33 -43.68 73.76
C LEU A 106 68.96 -43.14 72.48
N LYS A 107 69.87 -43.91 71.87
CA LYS A 107 70.57 -43.57 70.64
C LYS A 107 69.76 -43.97 69.41
N ASP A 108 69.33 -45.22 69.36
CA ASP A 108 68.62 -45.76 68.20
C ASP A 108 67.59 -46.82 68.58
N ILE A 109 66.55 -46.94 67.75
CA ILE A 109 65.51 -47.98 67.82
C ILE A 109 65.39 -48.57 66.42
N HIS A 110 65.65 -49.86 66.31
CA HIS A 110 65.53 -50.63 65.09
C HIS A 110 64.46 -51.72 65.26
N ASP A 111 63.85 -52.10 64.15
CA ASP A 111 62.85 -53.16 64.07
C ASP A 111 63.13 -53.99 62.82
N ASP A 112 63.21 -55.31 63.00
CA ASP A 112 63.55 -56.26 61.94
C ASP A 112 62.32 -56.62 61.08
N GLU A 113 61.09 -56.44 61.59
CA GLU A 113 59.83 -56.85 60.95
C GLU A 113 59.11 -55.67 60.23
N GLY A 114 59.67 -54.46 60.28
CA GLY A 114 59.18 -53.30 59.52
C GLY A 114 57.89 -52.65 60.04
N TYR A 115 57.50 -52.91 61.29
CA TYR A 115 56.39 -52.27 62.00
C TYR A 115 56.54 -50.73 62.06
N LEU A 116 57.73 -50.23 62.38
CA LEU A 116 57.99 -48.79 62.45
C LEU A 116 57.81 -48.11 61.07
N ASP A 117 58.24 -48.76 60.00
CA ASP A 117 58.06 -48.25 58.64
C ASP A 117 56.59 -48.24 58.24
N ALA A 118 55.85 -49.31 58.56
CA ALA A 118 54.41 -49.39 58.32
C ALA A 118 53.63 -48.29 59.07
N LEU A 119 54.00 -47.98 60.31
CA LEU A 119 53.42 -46.89 61.08
C LEU A 119 53.65 -45.52 60.40
N GLY A 120 54.86 -45.31 59.85
CA GLY A 120 55.21 -44.11 59.09
C GLY A 120 54.45 -43.98 57.76
N MET A 121 54.21 -45.10 57.07
CA MET A 121 53.48 -45.12 55.79
C MET A 121 52.03 -44.64 55.95
N ALA A 122 51.31 -45.13 56.96
CA ALA A 122 49.93 -44.74 57.21
C ALA A 122 49.81 -43.22 57.47
N ARG A 123 50.68 -42.68 58.33
CA ARG A 123 50.69 -41.24 58.64
C ARG A 123 51.07 -40.40 57.42
N THR A 124 52.01 -40.86 56.62
CA THR A 124 52.42 -40.18 55.38
C THR A 124 51.28 -40.15 54.35
N ALA A 125 50.53 -41.25 54.22
CA ALA A 125 49.39 -41.34 53.33
C ALA A 125 48.24 -40.42 53.76
N GLU A 126 47.97 -40.33 55.06
CA GLU A 126 46.99 -39.40 55.66
C GLU A 126 47.36 -37.95 55.35
N VAL A 127 48.60 -37.53 55.67
CA VAL A 127 49.07 -36.17 55.39
C VAL A 127 49.01 -35.83 53.89
N LYS A 128 49.38 -36.76 53.01
CA LYS A 128 49.27 -36.58 51.54
C LYS A 128 47.81 -36.49 51.08
N ARG A 129 46.89 -37.21 51.72
CA ARG A 129 45.45 -37.12 51.41
C ARG A 129 44.92 -35.75 51.81
N ASP A 130 45.21 -35.30 53.02
CA ASP A 130 44.73 -34.01 53.52
C ASP A 130 45.30 -32.85 52.71
N ALA A 131 46.59 -32.92 52.34
CA ALA A 131 47.20 -31.94 51.43
C ALA A 131 46.48 -31.87 50.08
N ARG A 132 46.14 -33.03 49.47
CA ARG A 132 45.38 -33.08 48.21
C ARG A 132 43.96 -32.53 48.34
N ILE A 133 43.29 -32.79 49.47
CA ILE A 133 41.96 -32.23 49.73
C ILE A 133 42.05 -30.71 49.86
N GLY A 134 43.01 -30.19 50.63
CA GLY A 134 43.21 -28.75 50.78
C GLY A 134 43.56 -28.05 49.46
N GLU A 135 44.38 -28.66 48.61
CA GLU A 135 44.68 -28.15 47.28
C GLU A 135 43.44 -28.10 46.38
N ALA A 136 42.62 -29.17 46.39
CA ALA A 136 41.39 -29.23 45.61
C ALA A 136 40.36 -28.18 46.06
N GLU A 137 40.21 -27.97 47.36
CA GLU A 137 39.31 -26.94 47.92
C GLU A 137 39.80 -25.54 47.57
N ALA A 138 41.10 -25.26 47.73
CA ALA A 138 41.68 -23.96 47.36
C ALA A 138 41.52 -23.65 45.86
N ASN A 139 41.71 -24.66 44.99
CA ASN A 139 41.51 -24.54 43.55
C ASN A 139 40.04 -24.29 43.21
N LYS A 140 39.11 -25.02 43.83
CA LYS A 140 37.67 -24.82 43.65
C LYS A 140 37.25 -23.40 44.04
N ASP A 141 37.67 -22.93 45.20
CA ASP A 141 37.33 -21.58 45.69
C ASP A 141 37.92 -20.49 44.80
N SER A 142 39.14 -20.68 44.29
CA SER A 142 39.76 -19.77 43.33
C SER A 142 38.96 -19.72 42.03
N GLN A 143 38.57 -20.88 41.46
CA GLN A 143 37.77 -20.94 40.24
C GLN A 143 36.39 -20.29 40.40
N ILE A 144 35.73 -20.48 41.55
CA ILE A 144 34.43 -19.83 41.83
C ILE A 144 34.59 -18.31 41.85
N LYS A 145 35.63 -17.80 42.54
CA LYS A 145 35.89 -16.35 42.58
C LYS A 145 36.24 -15.78 41.21
N GLU A 146 37.02 -16.51 40.42
CA GLU A 146 37.36 -16.12 39.05
C GLU A 146 36.11 -16.08 38.15
N ALA A 147 35.24 -17.10 38.23
CA ALA A 147 33.99 -17.13 37.49
C ALA A 147 33.05 -15.99 37.86
N LEU A 148 32.93 -15.67 39.16
CA LEU A 148 32.12 -14.54 39.63
C LEU A 148 32.68 -13.19 39.17
N ALA A 149 34.00 -12.99 39.27
CA ALA A 149 34.65 -11.78 38.79
C ALA A 149 34.49 -11.61 37.27
N GLU A 150 34.54 -12.72 36.52
CA GLU A 150 34.29 -12.74 35.08
C GLU A 150 32.84 -12.41 34.74
N GLU A 151 31.87 -12.97 35.47
CA GLU A 151 30.45 -12.67 35.31
C GLU A 151 30.15 -11.18 35.54
N GLU A 152 30.67 -10.61 36.63
CA GLU A 152 30.54 -9.17 36.94
C GLU A 152 31.18 -8.30 35.85
N ARG A 153 32.37 -8.66 35.39
CA ARG A 153 33.08 -7.95 34.30
C ARG A 153 32.26 -7.97 33.01
N MET A 154 31.71 -9.13 32.65
CA MET A 154 30.89 -9.28 31.44
C MET A 154 29.56 -8.53 31.56
N ALA A 155 28.90 -8.58 32.71
CA ALA A 155 27.69 -7.80 32.97
C ALA A 155 27.94 -6.29 32.81
N ALA A 156 29.02 -5.77 33.39
CA ALA A 156 29.41 -4.37 33.24
C ALA A 156 29.71 -4.00 31.78
N LYS A 157 30.38 -4.90 31.04
CA LYS A 157 30.64 -4.71 29.61
C LYS A 157 29.35 -4.66 28.80
N TYR A 158 28.40 -5.58 29.02
CA TYR A 158 27.12 -5.58 28.32
C TYR A 158 26.28 -4.34 28.62
N VAL A 159 26.30 -3.84 29.85
CA VAL A 159 25.64 -2.57 30.19
C VAL A 159 26.25 -1.42 29.39
N ASN A 160 27.58 -1.30 29.36
CA ASN A 160 28.26 -0.29 28.56
C ASN A 160 27.95 -0.42 27.06
N ASP A 161 28.03 -1.62 26.50
CA ASP A 161 27.75 -1.87 25.08
C ASP A 161 26.30 -1.52 24.73
N THR A 162 25.35 -1.81 25.64
CA THR A 162 23.93 -1.45 25.48
C THR A 162 23.73 0.06 25.47
N GLU A 163 24.41 0.80 26.35
CA GLU A 163 24.32 2.26 26.39
C GLU A 163 24.97 2.91 25.16
N ILE A 164 26.10 2.38 24.68
CA ILE A 164 26.70 2.81 23.41
C ILE A 164 25.73 2.56 22.25
N ALA A 165 25.13 1.38 22.17
CA ALA A 165 24.17 1.05 21.12
C ALA A 165 22.92 1.95 21.16
N LYS A 166 22.40 2.27 22.35
CA LYS A 166 21.30 3.23 22.52
C LYS A 166 21.70 4.63 22.05
N ALA A 167 22.87 5.12 22.47
CA ALA A 167 23.36 6.43 22.07
C ALA A 167 23.54 6.53 20.55
N GLN A 168 24.07 5.47 19.91
CA GLN A 168 24.22 5.38 18.46
C GLN A 168 22.86 5.42 17.75
N ARG A 169 21.90 4.60 18.20
CA ARG A 169 20.53 4.60 17.65
C ARG A 169 19.88 5.97 17.75
N ASP A 170 19.98 6.62 18.91
CA ASP A 170 19.38 7.92 19.15
C ASP A 170 20.04 9.02 18.31
N PHE A 171 21.36 8.93 18.11
CA PHE A 171 22.09 9.79 17.18
C PHE A 171 21.61 9.58 15.73
N GLU A 172 21.49 8.33 15.27
CA GLU A 172 21.01 8.02 13.92
C GLU A 172 19.57 8.48 13.68
N LEU A 173 18.68 8.30 14.65
CA LEU A 173 17.32 8.81 14.58
C LEU A 173 17.29 10.34 14.46
N LYS A 174 18.06 11.05 15.31
CA LYS A 174 18.16 12.52 15.23
C LYS A 174 18.72 12.99 13.90
N LYS A 175 19.76 12.32 13.39
CA LYS A 175 20.34 12.60 12.08
C LYS A 175 19.30 12.43 10.97
N ALA A 176 18.59 11.31 10.96
CA ALA A 176 17.52 11.07 9.98
C ALA A 176 16.41 12.12 10.06
N THR A 177 16.01 12.56 11.26
CA THR A 177 15.02 13.64 11.42
C THR A 177 15.52 14.96 10.84
N TYR A 178 16.77 15.34 11.10
CA TYR A 178 17.34 16.57 10.54
C TYR A 178 17.51 16.49 9.03
N ASP A 179 17.92 15.33 8.50
CA ASP A 179 18.03 15.12 7.06
C ASP A 179 16.65 15.25 6.38
N MET A 180 15.60 14.68 6.97
CA MET A 180 14.23 14.88 6.47
C MET A 180 13.80 16.35 6.50
N GLU A 181 14.07 17.08 7.58
CA GLU A 181 13.76 18.52 7.68
C GLU A 181 14.50 19.34 6.62
N VAL A 182 15.80 19.08 6.43
CA VAL A 182 16.62 19.74 5.42
C VAL A 182 16.11 19.43 4.02
N GLN A 183 15.77 18.18 3.73
CA GLN A 183 15.23 17.79 2.42
C GLN A 183 13.84 18.38 2.17
N ALA A 184 12.96 18.41 3.18
CA ALA A 184 11.66 19.06 3.08
C ALA A 184 11.81 20.56 2.75
N LYS A 185 12.74 21.26 3.44
CA LYS A 185 13.02 22.67 3.18
C LYS A 185 13.65 22.92 1.81
N LYS A 186 14.53 22.02 1.34
CA LYS A 186 15.08 22.09 -0.03
C LYS A 186 14.00 21.89 -1.09
N ALA A 187 13.14 20.87 -0.93
CA ALA A 187 12.03 20.63 -1.85
C ALA A 187 11.04 21.81 -1.86
N GLU A 188 10.74 22.40 -0.69
CA GLU A 188 9.93 23.62 -0.59
C GLU A 188 10.57 24.80 -1.35
N ALA A 189 11.88 24.98 -1.21
CA ALA A 189 12.64 26.01 -1.93
C ALA A 189 12.68 25.78 -3.45
N GLU A 190 12.86 24.54 -3.90
CA GLU A 190 12.81 24.16 -5.32
C GLU A 190 11.41 24.38 -5.91
N LEU A 191 10.35 23.94 -5.22
CA LEU A 191 8.98 24.19 -5.64
C LEU A 191 8.66 25.70 -5.69
N ALA A 192 9.16 26.48 -4.73
CA ALA A 192 9.01 27.93 -4.75
C ALA A 192 9.73 28.57 -5.95
N TYR A 193 10.94 28.09 -6.28
CA TYR A 193 11.69 28.52 -7.47
C TYR A 193 10.92 28.19 -8.76
N ASP A 194 10.44 26.95 -8.90
CA ASP A 194 9.68 26.50 -10.07
C ASP A 194 8.35 27.24 -10.22
N LEU A 195 7.64 27.47 -9.10
CA LEU A 195 6.41 28.26 -9.08
C LEU A 195 6.68 29.69 -9.53
N GLN A 196 7.79 30.30 -9.07
CA GLN A 196 8.16 31.66 -9.47
C GLN A 196 8.56 31.72 -10.94
N ALA A 197 9.28 30.71 -11.45
CA ALA A 197 9.59 30.59 -12.88
C ALA A 197 8.32 30.42 -13.72
N ALA A 198 7.35 29.61 -13.27
CA ALA A 198 6.06 29.42 -13.93
C ALA A 198 5.22 30.71 -13.94
N LYS A 199 5.11 31.42 -12.81
CA LYS A 199 4.45 32.74 -12.72
C LYS A 199 5.08 33.75 -13.67
N THR A 200 6.42 33.78 -13.73
CA THR A 200 7.15 34.67 -14.63
C THR A 200 6.88 34.31 -16.10
N ARG A 201 6.90 33.03 -16.45
CA ARG A 201 6.51 32.55 -17.80
C ARG A 201 5.07 32.89 -18.15
N GLN A 202 4.14 32.80 -17.19
CA GLN A 202 2.75 33.19 -17.41
C GLN A 202 2.64 34.69 -17.71
N LYS A 203 3.30 35.55 -16.92
CA LYS A 203 3.35 37.00 -17.17
C LYS A 203 3.94 37.31 -18.54
N ILE A 204 5.04 36.67 -18.93
CA ILE A 204 5.63 36.83 -20.28
C ILE A 204 4.62 36.42 -21.36
N LYS A 205 3.90 35.30 -21.19
CA LYS A 205 2.87 34.87 -22.15
C LYS A 205 1.70 35.85 -22.22
N GLU A 206 1.26 36.40 -21.10
CA GLU A 206 0.21 37.43 -21.05
C GLU A 206 0.65 38.69 -21.79
N GLU A 207 1.88 39.18 -21.54
CA GLU A 207 2.47 40.31 -22.27
C GLU A 207 2.62 40.00 -23.78
N GLN A 208 3.10 38.81 -24.15
CA GLN A 208 3.17 38.37 -25.56
C GLN A 208 1.79 38.31 -26.22
N MET A 209 0.75 37.86 -25.50
CA MET A 209 -0.61 37.86 -26.01
C MET A 209 -1.13 39.28 -26.20
N GLN A 210 -0.84 40.20 -25.28
CA GLN A 210 -1.18 41.61 -25.45
C GLN A 210 -0.51 42.21 -26.70
N ILE A 211 0.78 41.93 -26.92
CA ILE A 211 1.48 42.33 -28.15
C ILE A 211 0.76 41.76 -29.37
N LYS A 212 0.40 40.47 -29.38
CA LYS A 212 -0.30 39.83 -30.48
C LYS A 212 -1.70 40.39 -30.73
N VAL A 213 -2.42 40.78 -29.69
CA VAL A 213 -3.73 41.45 -29.80
C VAL A 213 -3.55 42.84 -30.43
N VAL A 214 -2.53 43.59 -30.03
CA VAL A 214 -2.20 44.89 -30.63
C VAL A 214 -1.79 44.74 -32.09
N GLU A 215 -0.91 43.78 -32.42
CA GLU A 215 -0.52 43.47 -33.80
C GLU A 215 -1.75 43.12 -34.65
N ARG A 216 -2.62 42.23 -34.17
CA ARG A 216 -3.83 41.83 -34.90
C ARG A 216 -4.85 42.95 -35.01
N ALA A 217 -4.99 43.81 -34.00
CA ALA A 217 -5.80 45.01 -34.08
C ALA A 217 -5.25 45.98 -35.14
N GLN A 218 -3.93 46.12 -35.22
CA GLN A 218 -3.27 46.93 -36.24
C GLN A 218 -3.44 46.32 -37.64
N GLU A 219 -3.34 44.99 -37.79
CA GLU A 219 -3.64 44.29 -39.05
C GLU A 219 -5.09 44.51 -39.49
N ILE A 220 -6.05 44.40 -38.56
CA ILE A 220 -7.46 44.69 -38.85
C ILE A 220 -7.61 46.14 -39.31
N LEU A 221 -6.97 47.10 -38.64
CA LEU A 221 -7.00 48.51 -39.05
C LEU A 221 -6.45 48.71 -40.47
N ILE A 222 -5.34 48.05 -40.81
CA ILE A 222 -4.76 48.09 -42.17
C ILE A 222 -5.73 47.46 -43.17
N GLN A 223 -6.31 46.30 -42.87
CA GLN A 223 -7.29 45.64 -43.74
C GLN A 223 -8.55 46.48 -43.91
N GLU A 224 -9.03 47.16 -42.87
CA GLU A 224 -10.18 48.05 -42.93
C GLU A 224 -9.88 49.27 -43.81
N GLN A 225 -8.67 49.83 -43.74
CA GLN A 225 -8.20 50.86 -44.67
C GLN A 225 -8.09 50.35 -46.12
N GLU A 226 -7.60 49.12 -46.33
CA GLU A 226 -7.56 48.50 -47.66
C GLU A 226 -8.96 48.24 -48.22
N ILE A 227 -9.91 47.78 -47.39
CA ILE A 227 -11.32 47.62 -47.76
C ILE A 227 -11.92 48.96 -48.14
N GLN A 228 -11.66 50.03 -47.37
CA GLN A 228 -12.14 51.37 -47.72
C GLN A 228 -11.56 51.86 -49.04
N ARG A 229 -10.27 51.61 -49.32
CA ARG A 229 -9.68 51.93 -50.63
C ARG A 229 -10.34 51.13 -51.75
N ARG A 230 -10.49 49.82 -51.58
CA ARG A 230 -11.12 48.92 -52.56
C ARG A 230 -12.59 49.26 -52.79
N GLN A 231 -13.31 49.69 -51.76
CA GLN A 231 -14.70 50.14 -51.84
C GLN A 231 -14.80 51.43 -52.68
N LYS A 232 -13.88 52.39 -52.49
CA LYS A 232 -13.79 53.59 -53.34
C LYS A 232 -13.45 53.26 -54.79
N GLU A 233 -12.56 52.29 -55.04
CA GLU A 233 -12.23 51.83 -56.40
C GLU A 233 -13.41 51.13 -57.08
N LEU A 234 -14.15 50.27 -56.36
CA LEU A 234 -15.35 49.60 -56.85
C LEU A 234 -16.51 50.57 -57.10
N GLU A 235 -16.65 51.60 -56.25
CA GLU A 235 -17.66 52.65 -56.43
C GLU A 235 -17.40 53.47 -57.70
N ALA A 236 -16.15 53.82 -57.99
CA ALA A 236 -15.79 54.47 -59.25
C ALA A 236 -15.94 53.55 -60.48
N THR A 237 -15.59 52.27 -60.37
CA THR A 237 -15.49 51.35 -61.52
C THR A 237 -16.82 50.68 -61.88
N ILE A 238 -17.67 50.35 -60.90
CA ILE A 238 -18.88 49.55 -61.11
C ILE A 238 -20.14 50.39 -60.97
N LYS A 239 -20.28 51.17 -59.89
CA LYS A 239 -21.50 51.96 -59.65
C LYS A 239 -21.67 53.07 -60.67
N GLN A 240 -20.60 53.80 -61.01
CA GLN A 240 -20.69 54.94 -61.92
C GLN A 240 -21.16 54.57 -63.36
N PRO A 241 -20.67 53.48 -63.98
CA PRO A 241 -21.24 52.99 -65.25
C PRO A 241 -22.61 52.33 -65.06
N ALA A 242 -22.86 51.61 -63.97
CA ALA A 242 -24.17 51.00 -63.70
C ALA A 242 -25.28 52.04 -63.49
N ASP A 243 -24.99 53.16 -62.82
CA ASP A 243 -25.92 54.28 -62.66
C ASP A 243 -26.14 55.02 -63.99
N SER A 244 -25.12 55.10 -64.86
CA SER A 244 -25.29 55.60 -66.23
C SER A 244 -26.14 54.68 -67.10
N GLU A 245 -26.01 53.36 -66.95
CA GLU A 245 -26.86 52.38 -67.65
C GLU A 245 -28.29 52.41 -67.14
N LYS A 246 -28.51 52.49 -65.82
CA LYS A 246 -29.83 52.64 -65.22
C LYS A 246 -30.52 53.91 -65.71
N PHE A 247 -29.80 55.04 -65.76
CA PHE A 247 -30.35 56.30 -66.26
C PHE A 247 -30.69 56.26 -67.75
N LYS A 248 -29.87 55.59 -68.59
CA LYS A 248 -30.20 55.35 -70.00
C LYS A 248 -31.45 54.48 -70.15
N LEU A 249 -31.58 53.43 -69.34
CA LEU A 249 -32.71 52.50 -69.39
C LEU A 249 -34.01 53.17 -68.95
N GLU A 250 -33.97 53.99 -67.88
CA GLU A 250 -35.13 54.78 -67.43
C GLU A 250 -35.57 55.79 -68.50
N LYS A 251 -34.64 56.48 -69.17
CA LYS A 251 -34.96 57.42 -70.26
C LYS A 251 -35.51 56.74 -71.52
N LEU A 252 -35.03 55.55 -71.85
CA LEU A 252 -35.59 54.74 -72.93
C LEU A 252 -36.99 54.23 -72.61
N ALA A 253 -37.25 53.82 -71.36
CA ALA A 253 -38.57 53.38 -70.90
C ALA A 253 -39.58 54.55 -70.84
N GLU A 254 -39.13 55.75 -70.46
CA GLU A 254 -39.95 56.97 -70.47
C GLU A 254 -40.31 57.40 -71.91
N ALA A 255 -39.37 57.29 -72.86
CA ALA A 255 -39.63 57.51 -74.27
C ALA A 255 -40.63 56.50 -74.86
N ALA A 256 -40.53 55.22 -74.46
CA ALA A 256 -41.48 54.18 -74.88
C ALA A 256 -42.90 54.42 -74.34
N ARG A 257 -43.03 54.85 -73.07
CA ARG A 257 -44.34 55.25 -72.50
C ARG A 257 -44.96 56.43 -73.24
N ASN A 258 -44.16 57.47 -73.53
CA ASN A 258 -44.68 58.66 -74.22
C ASN A 258 -45.08 58.36 -75.67
N LYS A 259 -44.38 57.45 -76.35
CA LYS A 259 -44.76 57.01 -77.70
C LYS A 259 -46.10 56.26 -77.71
N ALA A 260 -46.31 55.35 -76.75
CA ALA A 260 -47.56 54.61 -76.61
C ALA A 260 -48.76 55.52 -76.25
N LEU A 261 -48.53 56.59 -75.47
CA LEU A 261 -49.56 57.56 -75.13
C LEU A 261 -49.99 58.39 -76.36
N LEU A 262 -49.03 58.86 -77.15
CA LEU A 262 -49.29 59.64 -78.37
C LEU A 262 -49.97 58.81 -79.48
N GLU A 263 -49.65 57.52 -79.61
CA GLU A 263 -50.34 56.62 -80.54
C GLU A 263 -51.80 56.39 -80.12
N ALA A 264 -52.06 56.23 -78.80
CA ALA A 264 -53.42 56.09 -78.27
C ALA A 264 -54.26 57.38 -78.41
N GLU A 265 -53.67 58.57 -78.24
CA GLU A 265 -54.35 59.85 -78.47
C GLU A 265 -54.67 60.08 -79.94
N ALA A 266 -53.78 59.68 -80.86
CA ALA A 266 -54.02 59.78 -82.30
C ALA A 266 -55.15 58.84 -82.78
N GLU A 267 -55.25 57.63 -82.22
CA GLU A 267 -56.37 56.73 -82.50
C GLU A 267 -57.71 57.25 -81.94
N ALA A 268 -57.70 57.85 -80.75
CA ALA A 268 -58.89 58.46 -80.15
C ALA A 268 -59.42 59.64 -80.99
N GLU A 269 -58.54 60.52 -81.49
CA GLU A 269 -58.92 61.66 -82.34
C GLU A 269 -59.45 61.19 -83.70
N SER A 270 -58.86 60.12 -84.29
CA SER A 270 -59.36 59.54 -85.56
C SER A 270 -60.76 58.93 -85.43
N ILE A 271 -61.11 58.37 -84.26
CA ILE A 271 -62.45 57.82 -84.01
C ILE A 271 -63.45 58.95 -83.83
N ARG A 272 -63.09 60.05 -83.13
CA ARG A 272 -63.99 61.21 -82.95
C ARG A 272 -64.39 61.84 -84.28
N VAL A 273 -63.42 62.07 -85.17
CA VAL A 273 -63.67 62.69 -86.49
C VAL A 273 -64.48 61.77 -87.42
N LYS A 274 -64.30 60.45 -87.34
CA LYS A 274 -65.14 59.49 -88.08
C LYS A 274 -66.57 59.43 -87.54
N GLY A 275 -66.75 59.49 -86.22
CA GLY A 275 -68.07 59.50 -85.58
C GLY A 275 -68.90 60.75 -85.89
N GLU A 276 -68.28 61.92 -85.97
CA GLU A 276 -68.95 63.17 -86.37
C GLU A 276 -69.40 63.15 -87.85
N ALA A 277 -68.60 62.53 -88.74
CA ALA A 277 -68.94 62.40 -90.15
C ALA A 277 -70.09 61.39 -90.39
N GLU A 278 -70.16 60.31 -89.62
CA GLU A 278 -71.25 59.32 -89.70
C GLU A 278 -72.58 59.88 -89.17
N ALA A 279 -72.55 60.71 -88.12
CA ALA A 279 -73.75 61.34 -87.57
C ALA A 279 -74.43 62.30 -88.57
N LEU A 280 -73.65 63.11 -89.30
CA LEU A 280 -74.15 64.01 -90.34
C LEU A 280 -74.75 63.26 -91.55
N ALA A 281 -74.20 62.09 -91.89
CA ALA A 281 -74.71 61.27 -92.99
C ALA A 281 -76.07 60.61 -92.66
N VAL A 282 -76.28 60.24 -91.40
CA VAL A 282 -77.54 59.64 -90.92
C VAL A 282 -78.67 60.67 -90.85
N GLU A 283 -78.39 61.91 -90.42
CA GLU A 283 -79.38 62.99 -90.37
C GLU A 283 -79.88 63.39 -91.78
N ALA A 284 -78.98 63.43 -92.76
CA ALA A 284 -79.33 63.72 -94.15
C ALA A 284 -80.21 62.62 -94.79
N LYS A 285 -79.97 61.35 -94.44
CA LYS A 285 -80.80 60.22 -94.89
C LYS A 285 -82.20 60.24 -94.27
N ALA A 286 -82.31 60.52 -92.96
CA ALA A 286 -83.59 60.56 -92.26
C ALA A 286 -84.53 61.67 -92.80
N ARG A 287 -83.97 62.81 -93.21
CA ARG A 287 -84.75 63.93 -93.77
C ARG A 287 -85.28 63.64 -95.19
N ALA A 288 -84.57 62.81 -95.96
CA ALA A 288 -85.00 62.38 -97.29
C ALA A 288 -86.12 61.32 -97.22
N GLU A 289 -86.07 60.40 -96.26
CA GLU A 289 -87.09 59.37 -96.06
C GLU A 289 -88.43 59.97 -95.62
N ALA A 290 -88.42 60.99 -94.76
CA ALA A 290 -89.64 61.67 -94.31
C ALA A 290 -90.46 62.31 -95.45
N ASN A 291 -89.79 62.87 -96.47
CA ASN A 291 -90.47 63.49 -97.61
C ASN A 291 -91.07 62.47 -98.60
N THR A 292 -90.49 61.27 -98.69
CA THR A 292 -91.07 60.18 -99.51
C THR A 292 -92.30 59.54 -98.87
N MET A 293 -92.41 59.59 -97.55
CA MET A 293 -93.51 59.00 -96.80
C MET A 293 -94.81 59.83 -96.90
N VAL A 294 -94.70 61.15 -97.09
CA VAL A 294 -95.86 62.04 -97.35
C VAL A 294 -96.43 61.82 -98.76
N GLN A 295 -95.59 61.53 -99.77
CA GLN A 295 -96.07 61.25 -101.13
C GLN A 295 -96.65 59.84 -101.29
N LYS A 296 -96.16 58.85 -100.54
CA LYS A 296 -96.74 57.49 -100.54
C LYS A 296 -98.13 57.43 -99.91
N ALA A 297 -98.47 58.36 -99.01
CA ALA A 297 -99.80 58.43 -98.40
C ALA A 297 -100.90 58.95 -99.36
N ALA A 298 -100.55 59.64 -100.45
CA ALA A 298 -101.51 60.18 -101.41
C ALA A 298 -101.88 59.19 -102.54
N ALA A 299 -101.17 58.07 -102.69
CA ALA A 299 -101.35 57.11 -103.79
C ALA A 299 -102.01 55.77 -103.38
N LEU A 300 -102.42 55.62 -102.11
CA LEU A 300 -103.01 54.38 -101.54
C LEU A 300 -104.53 54.49 -101.28
N GLN A 301 -105.20 55.51 -101.84
CA GLN A 301 -106.63 55.76 -101.66
C GLN A 301 -107.54 55.06 -102.69
N GLU A 302 -106.99 54.37 -103.69
CA GLU A 302 -107.75 53.52 -104.61
C GLU A 302 -107.20 52.10 -104.58
N TYR A 303 -108.10 51.12 -104.69
CA TYR A 303 -107.92 49.67 -104.57
C TYR A 303 -108.11 49.09 -103.17
N LYS A 304 -109.41 49.04 -102.81
CA LYS A 304 -109.99 48.20 -101.77
C LYS A 304 -110.05 46.74 -102.21
N GLU A 305 -109.83 45.88 -101.21
CA GLU A 305 -110.26 44.47 -101.08
C GLU A 305 -109.46 43.39 -101.84
N ALA A 306 -108.70 42.62 -101.02
CA ALA A 306 -108.21 41.24 -101.21
C ALA A 306 -106.69 41.05 -101.45
N ALA A 307 -105.88 41.12 -100.38
CA ALA A 307 -104.67 40.28 -100.25
C ALA A 307 -104.10 40.25 -98.81
N MET A 308 -104.97 40.31 -97.79
CA MET A 308 -104.60 39.83 -96.45
C MET A 308 -104.50 38.30 -96.48
N LEU A 309 -103.45 37.73 -97.09
CA LEU A 309 -103.18 36.28 -96.94
C LEU A 309 -101.75 35.83 -97.26
N GLU A 310 -100.93 36.60 -97.98
CA GLU A 310 -99.67 36.04 -98.52
C GLU A 310 -98.39 36.45 -97.78
N MET A 311 -98.38 37.57 -97.04
CA MET A 311 -97.16 37.98 -96.28
C MET A 311 -97.00 37.23 -94.94
N TYR A 312 -98.00 36.45 -94.53
CA TYR A 312 -97.94 35.61 -93.32
C TYR A 312 -97.34 34.20 -93.56
N LEU A 313 -96.99 33.81 -94.80
CA LEU A 313 -96.62 32.43 -95.13
C LEU A 313 -95.15 32.21 -95.57
N SER A 314 -94.25 33.22 -95.50
CA SER A 314 -92.88 33.12 -96.05
C SER A 314 -91.71 33.33 -95.07
N THR A 315 -91.96 33.68 -93.81
CA THR A 315 -90.88 33.89 -92.81
C THR A 315 -90.65 32.70 -91.85
N LEU A 316 -91.36 31.59 -92.07
CA LEU A 316 -91.28 30.34 -91.30
C LEU A 316 -89.93 29.57 -91.28
N PRO A 317 -88.93 29.78 -92.18
CA PRO A 317 -87.67 29.02 -92.09
C PRO A 317 -86.50 29.68 -91.35
N LYS A 318 -86.61 30.93 -90.86
CA LYS A 318 -85.42 31.66 -90.34
C LYS A 318 -85.24 31.67 -88.82
N VAL A 319 -86.22 31.17 -88.05
CA VAL A 319 -86.10 31.03 -86.59
C VAL A 319 -85.53 29.66 -86.18
N ALA A 320 -85.45 28.69 -87.10
CA ALA A 320 -84.98 27.33 -86.83
C ALA A 320 -83.44 27.14 -86.86
N ALA A 321 -82.66 28.11 -87.35
CA ALA A 321 -81.19 27.97 -87.47
C ALA A 321 -80.41 28.44 -86.21
N GLU A 322 -81.01 29.30 -85.38
CA GLU A 322 -80.32 29.94 -84.24
C GLU A 322 -80.43 29.16 -82.92
N VAL A 323 -81.23 28.08 -82.87
CA VAL A 323 -81.44 27.28 -81.64
C VAL A 323 -80.58 26.00 -81.61
N ALA A 324 -79.93 25.63 -82.72
CA ALA A 324 -79.20 24.36 -82.86
C ALA A 324 -77.68 24.45 -82.65
N ALA A 325 -77.12 25.64 -82.40
CA ALA A 325 -75.67 25.82 -82.27
C ALA A 325 -75.03 25.21 -81.00
N PRO A 326 -75.65 25.19 -79.81
CA PRO A 326 -74.94 24.77 -78.59
C PRO A 326 -74.98 23.24 -78.34
N LEU A 327 -74.96 22.41 -79.39
CA LEU A 327 -74.89 20.94 -79.27
C LEU A 327 -73.81 20.27 -80.15
N SER A 328 -73.05 21.00 -80.96
CA SER A 328 -72.09 20.41 -81.91
C SER A 328 -70.67 20.15 -81.34
N GLN A 329 -70.34 20.70 -80.16
CA GLN A 329 -68.95 20.73 -79.66
C GLN A 329 -68.66 19.88 -78.41
N ALA A 330 -69.46 18.85 -78.12
CA ALA A 330 -69.11 17.81 -77.17
C ALA A 330 -69.10 16.44 -77.88
N LYS A 331 -67.91 15.95 -78.24
CA LYS A 331 -67.75 14.67 -78.95
C LYS A 331 -66.52 13.86 -78.49
N LYS A 332 -66.39 13.65 -77.17
CA LYS A 332 -65.89 12.36 -76.62
C LYS A 332 -66.07 12.29 -75.10
N VAL A 333 -67.09 11.56 -74.67
CA VAL A 333 -67.19 10.97 -73.33
C VAL A 333 -66.94 9.49 -73.53
N THR A 334 -65.92 8.94 -72.87
CA THR A 334 -65.61 7.50 -72.95
C THR A 334 -65.53 6.94 -71.55
N MET A 335 -66.65 6.34 -71.13
CA MET A 335 -66.77 5.44 -70.00
C MET A 335 -66.84 4.03 -70.60
N VAL A 336 -65.95 3.13 -70.20
CA VAL A 336 -65.99 1.73 -70.61
C VAL A 336 -66.02 0.88 -69.36
N SER A 337 -67.24 0.50 -68.97
CA SER A 337 -67.54 -0.60 -68.08
C SER A 337 -67.99 -1.75 -68.98
N SER A 338 -67.18 -2.80 -69.07
CA SER A 338 -67.63 -4.12 -69.50
C SER A 338 -68.06 -4.88 -68.24
N GLY A 339 -69.36 -5.09 -68.10
CA GLY A 339 -69.94 -5.98 -67.09
C GLY A 339 -69.28 -7.36 -67.12
N SER A 340 -69.16 -8.05 -65.99
CA SER A 340 -70.31 -8.54 -65.23
C SER A 340 -70.34 -8.11 -63.76
N SER A 341 -71.52 -7.59 -63.36
CA SER A 341 -72.03 -7.36 -61.99
C SER A 341 -71.92 -5.94 -61.42
N GLU A 342 -73.01 -5.20 -61.67
CA GLU A 342 -73.72 -4.18 -60.85
C GLU A 342 -72.97 -3.00 -60.18
N VAL A 343 -73.02 -1.87 -60.91
CA VAL A 343 -73.49 -0.52 -60.52
C VAL A 343 -73.08 0.10 -59.15
N GLY A 344 -72.37 1.24 -59.23
CA GLY A 344 -72.88 2.49 -58.65
C GLY A 344 -72.03 3.21 -57.61
N ALA A 345 -71.45 4.35 -58.01
CA ALA A 345 -71.34 5.67 -57.33
C ALA A 345 -71.19 5.84 -55.79
N SER A 346 -70.94 4.78 -55.02
CA SER A 346 -71.10 4.79 -53.55
C SER A 346 -69.81 4.55 -52.76
N LYS A 347 -68.64 4.62 -53.42
CA LYS A 347 -67.32 4.63 -52.73
C LYS A 347 -66.48 5.89 -52.95
N LEU A 348 -66.93 6.85 -53.75
CA LEU A 348 -66.24 8.15 -53.91
C LEU A 348 -66.79 9.25 -53.01
N THR A 349 -67.94 9.03 -52.37
CA THR A 349 -68.59 9.97 -51.44
C THR A 349 -68.35 9.62 -49.96
N GLY A 350 -67.69 8.51 -49.64
CA GLY A 350 -67.34 8.13 -48.26
C GLY A 350 -65.98 8.64 -47.78
N GLU A 351 -64.98 8.76 -48.67
CA GLU A 351 -63.61 9.10 -48.27
C GLU A 351 -63.34 10.61 -48.13
N VAL A 352 -64.29 11.48 -48.52
CA VAL A 352 -64.17 12.93 -48.36
C VAL A 352 -64.78 13.43 -47.05
N MET A 353 -65.75 12.70 -46.47
CA MET A 353 -66.39 13.06 -45.19
C MET A 353 -65.62 12.58 -43.95
N ASP A 354 -64.79 11.55 -44.06
CA ASP A 354 -63.95 11.04 -42.96
C ASP A 354 -62.72 11.92 -42.63
N ILE A 355 -62.37 12.86 -43.52
CA ILE A 355 -61.28 13.82 -43.30
C ILE A 355 -61.79 15.07 -42.55
N ILE A 356 -63.08 15.40 -42.67
CA ILE A 356 -63.70 16.58 -42.04
C ILE A 356 -64.09 16.34 -40.57
N THR A 357 -64.31 15.09 -40.16
CA THR A 357 -64.70 14.72 -38.79
C THR A 357 -63.53 14.61 -37.78
N ARG A 358 -62.27 14.71 -38.24
CA ARG A 358 -61.07 14.62 -37.37
C ARG A 358 -60.55 15.96 -36.83
N VAL A 359 -61.03 17.09 -37.35
CA VAL A 359 -60.62 18.43 -36.91
C VAL A 359 -61.14 18.79 -35.50
N PRO A 360 -62.37 18.41 -35.07
CA PRO A 360 -62.86 18.69 -33.72
C PRO A 360 -62.20 17.86 -32.61
N ALA A 361 -61.57 16.72 -32.95
CA ALA A 361 -60.92 15.83 -32.00
C ALA A 361 -59.57 16.39 -31.46
N MET A 362 -58.90 17.27 -32.22
CA MET A 362 -57.69 17.97 -31.74
C MET A 362 -58.01 19.08 -30.72
N VAL A 363 -59.23 19.63 -30.74
CA VAL A 363 -59.65 20.70 -29.82
C VAL A 363 -59.96 20.13 -28.42
N LYS A 364 -60.40 18.86 -28.34
CA LYS A 364 -60.68 18.14 -27.09
C LYS A 364 -59.41 17.77 -26.29
N THR A 365 -58.26 17.65 -26.96
CA THR A 365 -56.94 17.48 -26.32
C THR A 365 -56.36 18.78 -25.78
N MET A 366 -56.92 19.96 -26.11
CA MET A 366 -56.42 21.26 -25.68
C MET A 366 -57.20 21.91 -24.51
N THR A 367 -58.37 21.41 -24.10
CA THR A 367 -59.26 22.13 -23.14
C THR A 367 -59.69 21.36 -21.88
N GLY A 368 -59.29 20.09 -21.70
CA GLY A 368 -59.08 19.50 -20.36
C GLY A 368 -60.27 19.25 -19.42
N VAL A 369 -61.54 19.20 -19.87
CA VAL A 369 -62.72 18.75 -19.09
C VAL A 369 -63.74 18.16 -20.10
N ASP A 370 -64.64 17.20 -19.86
CA ASP A 370 -65.37 16.91 -18.63
C ASP A 370 -66.21 15.61 -18.67
N VAL A 371 -66.60 15.19 -17.46
CA VAL A 371 -67.76 14.40 -17.03
C VAL A 371 -68.45 13.44 -18.00
N SER A 372 -67.99 12.19 -17.98
CA SER A 372 -68.91 11.03 -17.98
C SER A 372 -68.54 10.11 -16.82
N LYS A 373 -68.56 10.75 -15.63
CA LYS A 373 -68.84 10.21 -14.29
C LYS A 373 -69.40 8.77 -14.33
N ALA A 374 -68.68 7.84 -13.71
CA ALA A 374 -68.85 7.53 -12.29
C ALA A 374 -70.14 6.75 -12.02
N LEU A 375 -70.02 5.42 -11.89
CA LEU A 375 -70.71 4.59 -10.91
C LEU A 375 -70.26 3.11 -11.02
N GLY A 376 -69.82 2.51 -9.90
CA GLY A 376 -69.85 1.06 -9.60
C GLY A 376 -68.64 0.22 -10.05
N GLU A 377 -67.52 0.15 -9.33
CA GLU A 377 -67.19 -0.66 -8.12
C GLU A 377 -66.74 -2.14 -8.37
N ARG A 378 -65.51 -2.42 -7.87
CA ARG A 378 -64.99 -3.62 -7.14
C ARG A 378 -64.91 -4.98 -7.87
N VAL A 379 -63.89 -5.87 -7.76
CA VAL A 379 -62.71 -6.11 -6.89
C VAL A 379 -61.85 -7.26 -7.54
N PRO A 380 -60.52 -7.39 -7.29
CA PRO A 380 -59.58 -8.43 -7.81
C PRO A 380 -59.26 -9.55 -6.76
N PRO A 381 -58.18 -10.38 -6.79
CA PRO A 381 -57.35 -11.11 -7.79
C PRO A 381 -57.31 -12.66 -7.48
N PRO A 382 -56.31 -13.51 -7.88
CA PRO A 382 -55.06 -13.70 -7.08
C PRO A 382 -53.78 -14.11 -7.87
N ARG A 383 -52.66 -14.27 -7.13
CA ARG A 383 -51.24 -14.50 -7.52
C ARG A 383 -50.74 -15.86 -6.97
N SER A 384 -49.46 -16.19 -7.26
CA SER A 384 -48.56 -17.20 -6.60
C SER A 384 -48.45 -18.55 -7.38
N LEU A 385 -47.32 -19.25 -7.62
CA LEU A 385 -45.97 -19.34 -7.01
C LEU A 385 -45.00 -20.31 -7.76
N TYR A 386 -43.68 -20.19 -7.48
CA TYR A 386 -42.52 -21.14 -7.52
C TYR A 386 -42.12 -21.86 -8.86
N LEU A 387 -40.91 -21.75 -9.44
CA LEU A 387 -39.48 -22.00 -9.09
C LEU A 387 -38.93 -23.40 -9.52
N GLU A 388 -37.75 -23.35 -10.17
CA GLU A 388 -36.68 -24.36 -10.39
C GLU A 388 -36.69 -25.41 -11.54
N ARG A 389 -35.88 -25.09 -12.58
CA ARG A 389 -34.60 -25.72 -13.01
C ARG A 389 -34.50 -27.25 -13.19
N VAL A 390 -34.26 -27.73 -14.42
CA VAL A 390 -33.55 -28.99 -14.74
C VAL A 390 -32.85 -28.90 -16.12
N VAL A 391 -31.82 -29.74 -16.32
CA VAL A 391 -31.22 -30.24 -17.58
C VAL A 391 -30.03 -29.41 -18.10
N SER A 392 -28.86 -29.94 -18.42
CA SER A 392 -28.19 -31.25 -18.26
C SER A 392 -26.76 -31.11 -18.80
N ASP A 393 -25.81 -31.87 -18.28
CA ASP A 393 -24.80 -32.62 -19.06
C ASP A 393 -24.03 -33.53 -18.07
N MET A 394 -24.19 -34.87 -18.04
CA MET A 394 -23.60 -35.87 -18.96
C MET A 394 -22.11 -35.61 -19.22
N LYS A 395 -21.11 -36.44 -18.90
CA LYS A 395 -20.93 -37.90 -18.72
C LYS A 395 -19.67 -38.09 -17.86
N ARG A 396 -19.65 -38.91 -16.80
CA ARG A 396 -19.08 -40.28 -16.72
C ARG A 396 -17.98 -40.65 -17.73
N GLU A 397 -16.75 -40.81 -17.22
CA GLU A 397 -15.75 -41.86 -17.52
C GLU A 397 -14.77 -41.84 -16.33
N GLN A 398 -14.88 -42.78 -15.39
CA GLN A 398 -14.26 -44.12 -15.32
C GLN A 398 -12.86 -44.14 -14.65
N ILE A 399 -12.86 -44.72 -13.44
CA ILE A 399 -11.95 -45.78 -12.94
C ILE A 399 -10.50 -45.35 -12.61
N PHE A 400 -10.20 -45.05 -11.34
CA PHE A 400 -9.83 -46.02 -10.29
C PHE A 400 -10.02 -45.40 -8.90
#